data_AF-A0A960R114-F1
#
_entry.id   AF-A0A960R114-F1
#
_cell.length_a   1.000
_cell.length_b   1.000
_cell.length_c   1.000
_cell.angle_alpha   90.00
_cell.angle_beta   90.00
_cell.angle_gamma   90.00
#
_symmetry.space_group_name_H-M   'P 1'
#
loop_
_entity.id
_entity.type
_entity.pdbx_description
1 polymer ?
#
loop_
_entity_poly.entity_id
_entity_poly.type
_entity_poly.pdbx_seq_one_letter_code
_entity_poly.pdbx_strand_id
1 'polypeptide(L)'
;DSRYDPLFERMRSMLVTWERESDRVKLPGDSGATVRPALVEVPSPGTAKDVCLFVVPEDFDEDDLIEAARRNIRQKRHWQITDTLVVPETSEGRESFLREVKKRFPEGGSHRVIILDELKNPAVQERTDFLKALRRSIGNKPTIVMALLGEPSDDPLGGDPPKVELSVWEKTLQALGDPRLRVITFKE
;
A
#
# COMPACT_ATOMS: atom_id res chain seq x y z
N ASP A 1 -31.02 3.47 -9.04
CA ASP A 1 -29.79 4.23 -9.32
C ASP A 1 -28.65 3.77 -8.44
N SER A 2 -27.96 2.73 -8.91
CA SER A 2 -26.79 2.16 -8.24
C SER A 2 -25.56 2.97 -8.64
N ARG A 3 -24.83 3.52 -7.67
CA ARG A 3 -23.67 4.42 -7.88
C ARG A 3 -22.35 3.70 -8.16
N TYR A 4 -22.40 2.41 -8.50
CA TYR A 4 -21.21 1.53 -8.60
C TYR A 4 -20.88 1.09 -10.04
N ASP A 5 -21.45 1.74 -11.06
CA ASP A 5 -21.24 1.41 -12.48
C ASP A 5 -19.80 1.63 -13.03
N PRO A 6 -19.01 2.66 -12.61
CA PRO A 6 -17.74 2.93 -13.29
C PRO A 6 -16.63 1.90 -13.01
N LEU A 7 -16.70 1.21 -11.86
CA LEU A 7 -15.77 0.14 -11.49
C LEU A 7 -16.11 -1.15 -12.27
N PHE A 8 -17.39 -1.37 -12.54
CA PHE A 8 -17.90 -2.52 -13.31
C PHE A 8 -17.54 -2.44 -14.80
N GLU A 9 -17.59 -1.25 -15.41
CA GLU A 9 -17.22 -1.04 -16.81
C GLU A 9 -15.72 -1.17 -17.08
N ARG A 10 -14.85 -0.72 -16.16
CA ARG A 10 -13.37 -0.82 -16.33
C ARG A 10 -12.86 -2.26 -16.32
N MET A 11 -13.53 -3.17 -15.61
CA MET A 11 -13.14 -4.59 -15.55
C MET A 11 -13.25 -5.34 -16.90
N ARG A 12 -13.97 -4.79 -17.89
CA ARG A 12 -14.14 -5.43 -19.21
C ARG A 12 -13.10 -5.03 -20.26
N SER A 13 -12.32 -3.97 -20.07
CA SER A 13 -11.62 -3.29 -21.18
C SER A 13 -10.12 -3.55 -21.32
N MET A 14 -9.45 -4.29 -20.42
CA MET A 14 -7.99 -4.46 -20.50
C MET A 14 -7.55 -5.81 -21.08
N LEU A 15 -7.82 -5.97 -22.37
CA LEU A 15 -7.07 -6.81 -23.30
C LEU A 15 -6.45 -5.83 -24.31
N VAL A 16 -5.16 -6.00 -24.63
CA VAL A 16 -4.40 -5.39 -25.76
C VAL A 16 -3.26 -4.41 -25.37
N THR A 17 -2.06 -5.03 -25.32
CA THR A 17 -0.74 -4.64 -25.84
C THR A 17 0.06 -3.43 -25.33
N TRP A 18 1.24 -3.81 -24.86
CA TRP A 18 2.56 -3.14 -24.93
C TRP A 18 2.82 -2.29 -26.18
N GLU A 19 3.43 -1.11 -26.02
CA GLU A 19 4.62 -0.65 -26.79
C GLU A 19 5.22 0.68 -26.25
N ARG A 20 6.48 0.58 -25.79
CA ARG A 20 7.69 1.41 -26.10
C ARG A 20 7.80 2.93 -25.81
N GLU A 21 8.90 3.26 -25.07
CA GLU A 21 9.96 4.30 -25.27
C GLU A 21 9.57 5.75 -25.65
N SER A 22 10.21 6.84 -25.21
CA SER A 22 11.28 7.15 -24.25
C SER A 22 11.41 8.68 -24.21
N ASP A 23 11.86 9.23 -23.07
CA ASP A 23 12.74 10.40 -22.90
C ASP A 23 12.48 11.76 -23.60
N ARG A 24 12.41 12.86 -22.82
CA ARG A 24 13.58 13.74 -22.53
C ARG A 24 13.24 14.98 -21.66
N VAL A 25 13.94 15.01 -20.52
CA VAL A 25 14.39 16.06 -19.57
C VAL A 25 14.45 17.55 -20.02
N LYS A 26 14.07 18.51 -19.14
CA LYS A 26 14.97 19.52 -18.46
C LYS A 26 14.26 20.56 -17.54
N LEU A 27 14.89 20.78 -16.37
CA LEU A 27 14.78 21.81 -15.30
C LEU A 27 15.19 23.23 -15.82
N PRO A 28 15.17 24.38 -15.07
CA PRO A 28 15.22 24.56 -13.59
C PRO A 28 14.56 25.82 -12.94
N GLY A 29 14.69 25.92 -11.59
CA GLY A 29 14.87 27.16 -10.80
C GLY A 29 13.60 27.71 -10.11
N ASP A 30 13.64 28.44 -9.00
CA ASP A 30 14.59 28.67 -7.90
C ASP A 30 13.77 29.37 -6.78
N SER A 31 14.17 29.17 -5.53
CA SER A 31 14.01 30.05 -4.37
C SER A 31 12.62 30.44 -3.81
N GLY A 32 12.38 29.93 -2.59
CA GLY A 32 12.34 30.78 -1.40
C GLY A 32 10.98 31.24 -0.86
N ALA A 33 10.56 30.69 0.29
CA ALA A 33 10.00 31.46 1.41
C ALA A 33 9.78 30.57 2.64
N THR A 34 10.46 30.93 3.73
CA THR A 34 10.27 30.44 5.10
C THR A 34 8.95 30.97 5.67
N VAL A 35 8.05 30.09 6.12
CA VAL A 35 7.11 30.38 7.22
C VAL A 35 6.84 29.08 8.02
N ARG A 36 7.33 29.02 9.27
CA ARG A 36 6.66 28.33 10.40
C ARG A 36 5.98 29.46 11.21
N PRO A 37 4.93 29.25 12.04
CA PRO A 37 4.60 28.00 12.73
C PRO A 37 3.09 27.69 12.91
N ALA A 38 2.76 26.42 13.17
CA ALA A 38 1.74 26.05 14.15
C ALA A 38 2.02 24.61 14.57
N LEU A 39 2.50 24.46 15.80
CA LEU A 39 2.75 23.16 16.42
C LEU A 39 1.37 22.55 16.74
N VAL A 40 0.83 21.76 15.82
CA VAL A 40 -0.21 20.79 16.19
C VAL A 40 0.50 19.72 16.99
N GLU A 41 0.13 19.59 18.26
CA GLU A 41 0.68 18.59 19.17
C GLU A 41 0.53 17.20 18.55
N VAL A 42 1.65 16.63 18.14
CA VAL A 42 1.75 15.26 17.64
C VAL A 42 1.49 14.34 18.85
N PRO A 43 0.53 13.40 18.79
CA PRO A 43 0.33 12.45 19.86
C PRO A 43 1.62 11.64 20.05
N SER A 44 2.01 11.52 21.32
CA SER A 44 3.22 10.84 21.82
C SER A 44 3.64 9.64 20.97
N PRO A 45 4.94 9.51 20.61
CA PRO A 45 5.40 8.46 19.72
C PRO A 45 5.08 7.11 20.36
N GLY A 46 4.16 6.37 19.75
CA GLY A 46 4.08 4.93 19.97
C GLY A 46 5.49 4.36 19.84
N THR A 47 5.86 3.40 20.69
CA THR A 47 7.13 2.69 20.55
C THR A 47 7.33 2.34 19.07
N ALA A 48 8.52 2.56 18.49
CA ALA A 48 8.78 2.54 17.04
C ALA A 48 8.20 1.34 16.26
N LYS A 49 7.86 0.26 16.97
CA LYS A 49 7.10 -0.90 16.51
C LYS A 49 5.71 -0.55 15.96
N ASP A 50 5.02 0.46 16.49
CA ASP A 50 3.61 0.78 16.14
C ASP A 50 3.46 1.83 15.05
N VAL A 51 4.57 2.45 14.65
CA VAL A 51 4.64 3.36 13.52
C VAL A 51 4.62 2.59 12.21
N CYS A 52 3.70 2.98 11.32
CA CYS A 52 3.45 2.31 10.06
C CYS A 52 3.53 3.31 8.90
N LEU A 53 4.20 2.89 7.82
CA LEU A 53 4.00 3.47 6.49
C LEU A 53 2.81 2.77 5.85
N PHE A 54 1.82 3.53 5.39
CA PHE A 54 0.72 2.99 4.60
C PHE A 54 1.01 3.17 3.12
N VAL A 55 0.80 2.11 2.34
CA VAL A 55 1.12 2.02 0.92
C VAL A 55 -0.15 1.65 0.20
N VAL A 56 -0.58 2.49 -0.73
CA VAL A 56 -1.87 2.40 -1.40
C VAL A 56 -1.62 2.34 -2.91
N PRO A 57 -2.01 1.28 -3.63
CA PRO A 57 -2.01 1.29 -5.09
C PRO A 57 -2.83 2.48 -5.64
N GLU A 58 -2.41 3.04 -6.77
CA GLU A 58 -3.09 4.17 -7.42
C GLU A 58 -4.59 3.93 -7.66
N ASP A 59 -4.98 2.69 -7.98
CA ASP A 59 -6.38 2.28 -8.13
C ASP A 59 -7.23 2.41 -6.85
N PHE A 60 -6.58 2.50 -5.69
CA PHE A 60 -7.23 2.60 -4.38
C PHE A 60 -6.97 3.95 -3.71
N ASP A 61 -6.51 4.96 -4.46
CA ASP A 61 -6.27 6.32 -3.97
C ASP A 61 -7.59 7.10 -3.81
N GLU A 62 -8.49 6.55 -3.01
CA GLU A 62 -9.79 7.15 -2.67
C GLU A 62 -9.79 7.58 -1.19
N ASP A 63 -10.09 8.86 -0.92
CA ASP A 63 -10.05 9.44 0.43
C ASP A 63 -10.89 8.65 1.45
N ASP A 64 -12.11 8.27 1.07
CA ASP A 64 -13.04 7.52 1.93
C ASP A 64 -12.48 6.14 2.31
N LEU A 65 -11.85 5.46 1.35
CA LEU A 65 -11.21 4.16 1.54
C LEU A 65 -9.98 4.26 2.44
N ILE A 66 -9.10 5.23 2.17
CA ILE A 66 -7.88 5.47 2.93
C ILE A 66 -8.23 5.80 4.39
N GLU A 67 -9.21 6.67 4.62
CA GLU A 67 -9.63 7.04 5.97
C GLU A 67 -10.35 5.90 6.70
N ALA A 68 -11.13 5.09 5.99
CA ALA A 68 -11.72 3.88 6.56
C ALA A 68 -10.63 2.88 7.00
N ALA A 69 -9.62 2.64 6.15
CA ALA A 69 -8.51 1.72 6.45
C ALA A 69 -7.69 2.22 7.64
N ARG A 70 -7.36 3.52 7.66
CA ARG A 70 -6.65 4.17 8.77
C ARG A 70 -7.40 4.03 10.08
N ARG A 71 -8.70 4.32 10.08
CA ARG A 71 -9.56 4.19 11.25
C ARG A 71 -9.58 2.75 11.75
N ASN A 72 -9.75 1.78 10.87
CA ASN A 72 -9.81 0.37 11.21
C ASN A 72 -8.48 -0.11 11.82
N ILE A 73 -7.35 0.18 11.18
CA ILE A 73 -6.01 -0.19 11.65
C ILE A 73 -5.73 0.41 13.03
N ARG A 74 -6.06 1.69 13.22
CA ARG A 74 -5.89 2.37 14.52
C ARG A 74 -6.74 1.75 15.62
N GLN A 75 -8.00 1.43 15.33
CA GLN A 75 -8.94 0.93 16.33
C GLN A 75 -8.70 -0.54 16.68
N LYS A 76 -8.49 -1.39 15.67
CA LYS A 76 -8.42 -2.85 15.85
C LYS A 76 -7.03 -3.38 16.14
N ARG A 77 -5.98 -2.67 15.70
CA ARG A 77 -4.59 -3.14 15.81
C ARG A 77 -3.71 -2.19 16.63
N HIS A 78 -4.21 -1.01 16.99
CA HIS A 78 -3.49 0.04 17.71
C HIS A 78 -2.21 0.52 17.00
N TRP A 79 -2.18 0.38 15.68
CA TRP A 79 -1.08 0.85 14.86
C TRP A 79 -1.31 2.29 14.42
N GLN A 80 -0.25 3.09 14.39
CA GLN A 80 -0.27 4.48 13.99
C GLN A 80 0.31 4.61 12.58
N ILE A 81 -0.54 4.95 11.62
CA ILE A 81 -0.10 5.32 10.28
C ILE A 81 0.40 6.75 10.33
N THR A 82 1.71 6.93 10.14
CA THR A 82 2.34 8.27 10.17
C THR A 82 2.45 8.89 8.80
N ASP A 83 2.47 8.07 7.75
CA ASP A 83 2.60 8.52 6.37
C ASP A 83 1.86 7.57 5.42
N THR A 84 1.37 8.11 4.30
CA THR A 84 0.75 7.35 3.22
C THR A 84 1.51 7.63 1.92
N LEU A 85 1.82 6.57 1.18
CA LEU A 85 2.38 6.66 -0.16
C LEU A 85 1.50 5.94 -1.16
N VAL A 86 1.30 6.57 -2.31
CA VAL A 86 0.62 5.97 -3.44
C VAL A 86 1.65 5.24 -4.32
N VAL A 87 1.34 4.02 -4.73
CA VAL A 87 2.14 3.22 -5.67
C VAL A 87 1.61 3.47 -7.07
N PRO A 88 2.38 4.12 -7.95
CA PRO A 88 1.94 4.34 -9.32
C PRO A 88 1.79 3.02 -10.09
N GLU A 89 0.91 3.00 -11.09
CA GLU A 89 0.76 1.82 -11.97
C GLU A 89 2.00 1.61 -12.85
N THR A 90 2.63 2.70 -13.29
CA THR A 90 3.75 2.66 -14.23
C THR A 90 5.03 2.07 -13.62
N SER A 91 5.81 1.32 -14.41
CA SER A 91 7.08 0.74 -13.97
C SER A 91 8.06 1.80 -13.44
N GLU A 92 8.19 2.94 -14.12
CA GLU A 92 9.06 4.04 -13.69
C GLU A 92 8.57 4.70 -12.38
N GLY A 93 7.26 4.83 -12.23
CA GLY A 93 6.63 5.31 -11.02
C GLY A 93 6.87 4.36 -9.85
N ARG A 94 6.78 3.04 -10.07
CA ARG A 94 7.10 2.01 -9.06
C ARG A 94 8.56 2.05 -8.63
N GLU A 95 9.50 2.22 -9.56
CA GLU A 95 10.91 2.38 -9.20
C GLU A 95 11.16 3.64 -8.37
N SER A 96 10.51 4.75 -8.74
CA SER A 96 10.59 6.01 -7.99
C SER A 96 10.00 5.85 -6.59
N PHE A 97 8.85 5.16 -6.48
CA PHE A 97 8.26 4.77 -5.21
C PHE A 97 9.24 3.94 -4.37
N LEU A 98 9.89 2.90 -4.93
CA LEU A 98 10.84 2.08 -4.19
C LEU A 98 12.03 2.88 -3.66
N ARG A 99 12.57 3.82 -4.46
CA ARG A 99 13.62 4.75 -4.01
C ARG A 99 13.14 5.62 -2.86
N GLU A 100 11.90 6.08 -2.93
CA GLU A 100 11.30 6.98 -1.96
C GLU A 100 10.96 6.27 -0.64
N VAL A 101 10.49 5.02 -0.70
CA VAL A 101 10.36 4.15 0.47
C VAL A 101 11.73 3.88 1.09
N LYS A 102 12.76 3.58 0.30
CA LYS A 102 14.12 3.33 0.82
C LYS A 102 14.65 4.50 1.66
N LYS A 103 14.35 5.76 1.28
CA LYS A 103 14.73 6.95 2.07
C LYS A 103 14.03 7.01 3.43
N ARG A 104 12.78 6.54 3.50
CA ARG A 104 11.97 6.51 4.73
C ARG A 104 12.35 5.38 5.69
N PHE A 105 13.08 4.37 5.20
CA PHE A 105 13.54 3.22 5.99
C PHE A 105 15.07 3.20 6.09
N PRO A 106 15.68 4.13 6.84
CA PRO A 106 17.10 4.05 7.13
C PRO A 106 17.41 2.74 7.88
N GLU A 107 18.61 2.19 7.63
CA GLU A 107 19.01 0.90 8.17
C GLU A 107 18.83 0.83 9.69
N GLY A 108 17.87 0.03 10.16
CA GLY A 108 17.61 -0.15 11.59
C GLY A 108 16.18 0.12 12.05
N GLY A 109 15.33 0.73 11.23
CA GLY A 109 13.92 0.92 11.54
C GLY A 109 13.16 -0.41 11.74
N SER A 110 12.31 -0.47 12.77
CA SER A 110 11.41 -1.61 13.04
C SER A 110 9.96 -1.34 12.65
N HIS A 111 9.76 -0.31 11.82
CA HIS A 111 8.46 0.14 11.34
C HIS A 111 7.77 -0.95 10.51
N ARG A 112 6.45 -0.86 10.45
CA ARG A 112 5.63 -1.71 9.59
C ARG A 112 5.38 -1.00 8.27
N VAL A 113 5.32 -1.76 7.18
CA VAL A 113 4.76 -1.31 5.91
C VAL A 113 3.44 -2.02 5.74
N ILE A 114 2.35 -1.27 5.64
CA ILE A 114 1.02 -1.81 5.40
C ILE A 114 0.68 -1.50 3.95
N ILE A 115 0.41 -2.52 3.14
CA ILE A 115 0.06 -2.40 1.73
C ILE A 115 -1.41 -2.74 1.59
N LEU A 116 -2.19 -1.83 1.03
CA LEU A 116 -3.57 -2.08 0.65
C LEU A 116 -3.60 -2.90 -0.64
N ASP A 117 -4.40 -3.96 -0.68
CA ASP A 117 -4.56 -4.78 -1.89
C ASP A 117 -5.95 -5.43 -1.91
N GLU A 118 -6.35 -5.93 -3.08
CA GLU A 118 -7.57 -6.72 -3.22
C GLU A 118 -7.33 -8.19 -2.90
N LEU A 119 -8.35 -8.83 -2.35
CA LEU A 119 -8.34 -10.27 -2.11
C LEU A 119 -8.40 -11.09 -3.42
N LYS A 120 -9.11 -10.58 -4.44
CA LYS A 120 -9.51 -11.34 -5.63
C LYS A 120 -8.32 -11.79 -6.45
N ASN A 121 -8.12 -13.11 -6.44
CA ASN A 121 -7.30 -13.91 -7.35
C ASN A 121 -5.86 -13.39 -7.53
N PRO A 122 -4.88 -13.94 -6.77
CA PRO A 122 -3.54 -13.40 -6.81
C PRO A 122 -3.00 -13.55 -8.23
N ALA A 123 -2.82 -12.43 -8.93
CA ALA A 123 -1.84 -12.33 -10.00
C ALA A 123 -0.47 -12.44 -9.33
N VAL A 124 -0.14 -13.65 -8.86
CA VAL A 124 0.91 -13.96 -7.89
C VAL A 124 2.23 -13.38 -8.36
N GLN A 125 2.52 -13.46 -9.66
CA GLN A 125 3.81 -13.07 -10.19
C GLN A 125 4.10 -11.58 -9.94
N GLU A 126 3.24 -10.69 -10.39
CA GLU A 126 3.46 -9.25 -10.28
C GLU A 126 3.47 -8.78 -8.82
N ARG A 127 2.48 -9.22 -8.03
CA ARG A 127 2.40 -8.85 -6.62
C ARG A 127 3.58 -9.42 -5.82
N THR A 128 3.97 -10.68 -6.05
CA THR A 128 5.14 -11.24 -5.35
C THR A 128 6.45 -10.62 -5.80
N ASP A 129 6.59 -10.25 -7.06
CA ASP A 129 7.80 -9.57 -7.56
C ASP A 129 7.90 -8.15 -7.01
N PHE A 130 6.77 -7.44 -6.88
CA PHE A 130 6.69 -6.18 -6.14
C PHE A 130 7.10 -6.34 -4.68
N LEU A 131 6.56 -7.34 -3.96
CA LEU A 131 6.93 -7.61 -2.56
C LEU A 131 8.41 -7.92 -2.40
N LYS A 132 9.00 -8.71 -3.32
CA LYS A 132 10.45 -8.97 -3.33
C LYS A 132 11.26 -7.69 -3.58
N ALA A 133 10.83 -6.85 -4.52
CA ALA A 133 11.49 -5.58 -4.83
C ALA A 133 11.42 -4.59 -3.65
N LEU A 134 10.26 -4.51 -3.01
CA LEU A 134 10.04 -3.74 -1.79
C LEU A 134 10.92 -4.25 -0.66
N ARG A 135 10.95 -5.57 -0.41
CA ARG A 135 11.81 -6.18 0.60
C ARG A 135 13.28 -5.85 0.38
N ARG A 136 13.77 -5.94 -0.86
CA ARG A 136 15.15 -5.55 -1.20
C ARG A 136 15.43 -4.07 -0.93
N SER A 137 14.43 -3.22 -1.11
CA SER A 137 14.54 -1.77 -0.91
C SER A 137 14.56 -1.37 0.57
N ILE A 138 13.75 -2.01 1.42
CA ILE A 138 13.60 -1.65 2.84
C ILE A 138 14.41 -2.55 3.80
N GLY A 139 15.02 -3.61 3.27
CA GLY A 139 15.79 -4.59 4.02
C GLY A 139 14.93 -5.57 4.83
N ASN A 140 15.60 -6.41 5.61
CA ASN A 140 14.97 -7.57 6.25
C ASN A 140 14.32 -7.29 7.61
N LYS A 141 14.46 -6.08 8.17
CA LYS A 141 13.96 -5.75 9.52
C LYS A 141 12.47 -5.35 9.55
N PRO A 142 11.96 -4.51 8.63
CA PRO A 142 10.56 -4.10 8.65
C PRO A 142 9.60 -5.28 8.49
N THR A 143 8.43 -5.20 9.11
CA THR A 143 7.34 -6.14 8.80
C THR A 143 6.52 -5.57 7.66
N ILE A 144 6.26 -6.36 6.62
CA ILE A 144 5.36 -5.99 5.54
C ILE A 144 4.05 -6.74 5.78
N VAL A 145 2.97 -5.99 5.82
CA VAL A 145 1.62 -6.47 6.08
C VAL A 145 0.77 -6.16 4.86
N MET A 146 0.23 -7.17 4.20
CA MET A 146 -0.79 -7.00 3.18
C MET A 146 -2.15 -6.91 3.86
N ALA A 147 -2.83 -5.77 3.72
CA ALA A 147 -4.18 -5.56 4.21
C ALA A 147 -5.15 -5.74 3.04
N LEU A 148 -5.89 -6.85 3.05
CA LEU A 148 -6.74 -7.24 1.94
C LEU A 148 -8.15 -6.69 2.09
N LEU A 149 -8.61 -6.02 1.04
CA LEU A 149 -10.00 -5.59 0.86
C LEU A 149 -10.88 -6.79 0.53
N GLY A 150 -12.06 -6.82 1.15
CA GLY A 150 -13.04 -7.87 0.92
C GLY A 150 -13.81 -7.67 -0.39
N GLU A 151 -14.87 -8.47 -0.57
CA GLU A 151 -15.77 -8.27 -1.71
C GLU A 151 -16.44 -6.89 -1.66
N PRO A 152 -16.68 -6.24 -2.82
CA PRO A 152 -17.35 -4.94 -2.87
C PRO A 152 -18.67 -4.93 -2.09
N SER A 153 -18.86 -3.89 -1.28
CA SER A 153 -20.05 -3.70 -0.44
C SER A 153 -20.29 -2.21 -0.19
N ASP A 154 -21.34 -1.87 0.57
CA ASP A 154 -21.56 -0.48 1.04
C ASP A 154 -20.48 -0.01 2.03
N ASP A 155 -19.73 -0.93 2.65
CA ASP A 155 -18.52 -0.60 3.40
C ASP A 155 -17.33 -0.41 2.44
N PRO A 156 -16.60 0.72 2.51
CA PRO A 156 -15.44 0.95 1.65
C PRO A 156 -14.34 -0.11 1.82
N LEU A 157 -14.24 -0.79 2.97
CA LEU A 157 -13.27 -1.87 3.18
C LEU A 157 -13.73 -3.23 2.62
N GLY A 158 -14.91 -3.26 2.01
CA GLY A 158 -15.56 -4.46 1.52
C GLY A 158 -16.17 -5.33 2.62
N GLY A 159 -16.70 -6.47 2.20
CA GLY A 159 -17.26 -7.52 3.05
C GLY A 159 -16.19 -8.42 3.68
N ASP A 160 -16.62 -9.55 4.24
CA ASP A 160 -15.68 -10.56 4.74
C ASP A 160 -14.98 -11.26 3.56
N PRO A 161 -13.64 -11.34 3.56
CA PRO A 161 -12.93 -12.09 2.54
C PRO A 161 -13.27 -13.59 2.64
N PRO A 162 -13.61 -14.28 1.54
CA PRO A 162 -13.72 -15.73 1.54
C PRO A 162 -12.50 -16.40 2.15
N LYS A 163 -12.72 -17.28 3.15
CA LYS A 163 -11.65 -17.99 3.88
C LYS A 163 -10.67 -18.71 2.94
N VAL A 164 -11.18 -19.21 1.82
CA VAL A 164 -10.37 -19.89 0.80
C VAL A 164 -9.33 -18.93 0.21
N GLU A 165 -9.73 -17.72 -0.17
CA GLU A 165 -8.84 -16.73 -0.80
C GLU A 165 -7.79 -16.21 0.18
N LEU A 166 -8.17 -15.96 1.44
CA LEU A 166 -7.20 -15.59 2.48
C LEU A 166 -6.13 -16.67 2.65
N SER A 167 -6.54 -17.94 2.69
CA SER A 167 -5.60 -19.08 2.81
C SER A 167 -4.65 -19.19 1.61
N VAL A 168 -5.10 -18.79 0.41
CA VAL A 168 -4.25 -18.76 -0.79
C VAL A 168 -3.20 -17.66 -0.66
N TRP A 169 -3.57 -16.48 -0.18
CA TRP A 169 -2.63 -15.40 0.12
C TRP A 169 -1.61 -15.78 1.19
N GLU A 170 -2.05 -16.37 2.30
CA GLU A 170 -1.15 -16.85 3.35
C GLU A 170 -0.10 -17.84 2.82
N LYS A 171 -0.53 -18.84 2.04
CA LYS A 171 0.37 -19.81 1.41
C LYS A 171 1.31 -19.16 0.41
N THR A 172 0.81 -18.20 -0.37
CA THR A 172 1.60 -17.45 -1.35
C THR A 172 2.72 -16.66 -0.67
N LEU A 173 2.41 -15.96 0.43
CA LEU A 173 3.41 -15.21 1.19
C LEU A 173 4.38 -16.15 1.91
N GLN A 174 3.92 -17.27 2.46
CA GLN A 174 4.79 -18.27 3.08
C GLN A 174 5.80 -18.86 2.08
N ALA A 175 5.38 -19.09 0.83
CA ALA A 175 6.25 -19.61 -0.23
C ALA A 175 7.40 -18.64 -0.59
N LEU A 176 7.31 -17.36 -0.25
CA LEU A 176 8.40 -16.39 -0.41
C LEU A 176 9.52 -16.56 0.63
N GLY A 177 9.31 -17.37 1.68
CA GLY A 177 10.33 -17.67 2.70
C GLY A 177 10.66 -16.51 3.63
N ASP A 178 9.84 -15.45 3.66
CA ASP A 178 10.05 -14.28 4.49
C ASP A 178 9.09 -14.27 5.70
N PRO A 179 9.59 -14.51 6.93
CA PRO A 179 8.76 -14.61 8.14
C PRO A 179 8.17 -13.26 8.59
N ARG A 180 8.57 -12.16 7.94
CA ARG A 180 8.09 -10.80 8.19
C ARG A 180 7.13 -10.33 7.09
N LEU A 181 6.69 -11.21 6.18
CA LEU A 181 5.52 -10.99 5.33
C LEU A 181 4.31 -11.63 5.99
N ARG A 182 3.21 -10.87 6.09
CA ARG A 182 1.94 -11.38 6.64
C ARG A 182 0.78 -10.75 5.91
N VAL A 183 -0.38 -11.38 6.04
CA VAL A 183 -1.65 -10.88 5.55
C VAL A 183 -2.57 -10.59 6.73
N ILE A 184 -3.42 -9.57 6.59
CA ILE A 184 -4.52 -9.25 7.50
C ILE A 184 -5.77 -8.89 6.71
N THR A 185 -6.90 -8.96 7.39
CA THR A 185 -8.19 -8.47 6.90
C THR A 185 -8.69 -7.34 7.80
N PHE A 186 -9.62 -6.53 7.30
CA PHE A 186 -10.21 -5.42 8.06
C PHE A 186 -11.40 -5.85 8.94
N LYS A 187 -11.97 -7.04 8.72
CA LYS A 187 -13.20 -7.47 9.38
C LYS A 187 -12.98 -8.36 10.61
N GLU A 188 -11.81 -8.98 10.76
CA GLU A 188 -11.39 -9.70 11.98
C GLU A 188 -11.19 -8.82 13.22
#